data_AF-A0A445B105-F1
#
_entry.id   AF-A0A445B105-F1
#
_cell.length_a   1.000
_cell.length_b   1.000
_cell.length_c   1.000
_cell.angle_alpha   90.00
_cell.angle_beta   90.00
_cell.angle_gamma   90.00
#
_symmetry.space_group_name_H-M   'P 1'
#
loop_
_entity.id
_entity.type
_entity.pdbx_description
1 polymer ?
#
loop_
_entity_poly.entity_id
_entity_poly.type
_entity_poly.pdbx_seq_one_letter_code
_entity_poly.pdbx_strand_id
1 'polypeptide(L)'
;MAAARMGGALLSAYVQIGKWIEGVQKFPNLQGKLCISKLQNIVDPCDASQANMKKKEQIEDQSLEWDSCTAQESQHLVLEHLQPSTNLNKLTIKFYGGTWFPNCLGDSSFANMVYLCIPSCHYCSLLPPVGQLHNLKELIIFDIIPVKTIGPEFYGCSLPVLKWLYFIECKNLKSFSISEEEDAPQCLPFLQGFYILEWPKVAHIPCIIMDKKVII
;
A
#
# COMPACT_ATOMS: atom_id res chain seq x y z
N MET A 1 24.73 -5.49 -3.02
CA MET A 1 25.18 -6.74 -3.65
C MET A 1 23.91 -7.33 -4.24
N ALA A 2 23.80 -7.53 -5.56
CA ALA A 2 22.61 -8.18 -6.11
C ALA A 2 22.74 -9.68 -5.84
N ALA A 3 22.04 -10.18 -4.83
CA ALA A 3 22.05 -11.61 -4.52
C ALA A 3 20.88 -12.26 -5.28
N ALA A 4 21.14 -12.72 -6.50
CA ALA A 4 20.31 -13.71 -7.16
C ALA A 4 21.09 -15.03 -7.11
N ARG A 5 20.71 -15.93 -6.19
CA ARG A 5 21.34 -17.25 -6.08
C ARG A 5 20.36 -18.30 -6.61
N MET A 6 20.69 -18.94 -7.73
CA MET A 6 19.91 -20.05 -8.27
C MET A 6 19.93 -21.23 -7.29
N GLY A 7 18.74 -21.72 -6.89
CA GLY A 7 18.56 -22.95 -6.12
C GLY A 7 17.47 -22.88 -5.04
N GLY A 8 16.26 -23.35 -5.39
CA GLY A 8 15.30 -24.02 -4.49
C GLY A 8 14.68 -23.31 -3.28
N ALA A 9 15.15 -22.13 -2.86
CA ALA A 9 14.54 -21.35 -1.77
C ALA A 9 13.80 -20.13 -2.31
N LEU A 10 12.75 -19.67 -1.62
CA LEU A 10 12.08 -18.38 -1.88
C LEU A 10 13.15 -17.28 -2.03
N LEU A 11 13.39 -16.85 -3.27
CA LEU A 11 14.42 -15.87 -3.56
C LEU A 11 13.91 -14.50 -3.10
N SER A 12 14.53 -13.97 -2.04
CA SER A 12 14.39 -12.56 -1.69
C SER A 12 15.49 -11.77 -2.42
N ALA A 13 15.10 -10.96 -3.39
CA ALA A 13 16.01 -10.03 -4.06
C ALA A 13 15.93 -8.65 -3.39
N TYR A 14 17.09 -7.99 -3.25
CA TYR A 14 17.22 -6.64 -2.70
C TYR A 14 17.95 -5.74 -3.69
N VAL A 15 17.33 -4.61 -4.04
CA VAL A 15 17.85 -3.64 -5.01
C VAL A 15 17.87 -2.23 -4.40
N GLN A 16 18.95 -1.48 -4.67
CA GLN A 16 19.13 -0.07 -4.26
C GLN A 16 19.29 0.79 -5.51
N ILE A 17 18.90 2.08 -5.49
CA ILE A 17 18.90 2.96 -6.69
C ILE A 17 20.18 2.95 -7.52
N GLY A 18 21.36 3.10 -6.90
CA GLY A 18 22.63 3.07 -7.64
C GLY A 18 22.88 1.75 -8.39
N LYS A 19 22.09 0.71 -8.09
CA LYS A 19 22.06 -0.61 -8.73
C LYS A 19 20.71 -0.91 -9.38
N TRP A 20 19.78 0.03 -9.40
CA TRP A 20 18.39 -0.15 -9.81
C TRP A 20 18.23 -0.03 -11.32
N ILE A 21 18.83 0.99 -11.95
CA ILE A 21 18.84 1.16 -13.42
C ILE A 21 19.48 -0.07 -14.07
N GLU A 22 20.62 -0.51 -13.55
CA GLU A 22 21.31 -1.67 -14.10
C GLU A 22 20.74 -3.01 -13.64
N GLY A 23 20.20 -3.11 -12.43
CA GLY A 23 19.82 -4.39 -11.84
C GLY A 23 18.44 -4.84 -12.31
N VAL A 24 17.39 -4.05 -12.05
CA VAL A 24 16.00 -4.51 -12.25
C VAL A 24 15.67 -4.77 -13.71
N GLN A 25 16.24 -3.96 -14.61
CA GLN A 25 16.09 -4.16 -16.05
C GLN A 25 16.76 -5.46 -16.53
N LYS A 26 17.96 -5.78 -16.01
CA LYS A 26 18.76 -6.94 -16.45
C LYS A 26 18.27 -8.29 -15.92
N PHE A 27 17.34 -8.31 -14.96
CA PHE A 27 16.80 -9.54 -14.38
C PHE A 27 15.29 -9.69 -14.70
N PRO A 28 14.94 -10.19 -15.91
CA PRO A 28 13.54 -10.41 -16.28
C PRO A 28 12.86 -11.53 -15.47
N ASN A 29 13.64 -12.49 -14.96
CA ASN A 29 13.15 -13.67 -14.24
C ASN A 29 13.15 -13.48 -12.71
N LEU A 30 12.99 -12.23 -12.23
CA LEU A 30 12.80 -11.99 -10.80
C LEU A 30 11.50 -12.63 -10.36
N GLN A 31 11.57 -13.42 -9.28
CA GLN A 31 10.43 -14.16 -8.76
C GLN A 31 10.41 -14.12 -7.23
N GLY A 32 9.25 -14.38 -6.64
CA GLY A 32 9.09 -14.41 -5.19
C GLY A 32 9.08 -13.00 -4.60
N LYS A 33 10.05 -12.70 -3.73
CA LYS A 33 10.08 -11.44 -2.97
C LYS A 33 11.09 -10.45 -3.51
N LEU A 34 10.67 -9.20 -3.71
CA LEU A 34 11.55 -8.12 -4.15
C LEU A 34 11.42 -6.90 -3.24
N CYS A 35 12.54 -6.42 -2.73
CA CYS A 35 12.63 -5.11 -2.10
C CYS A 35 13.40 -4.13 -3.00
N ILE A 36 12.79 -2.98 -3.29
CA ILE A 36 13.42 -1.86 -3.98
C ILE A 36 13.50 -0.71 -2.99
N SER A 37 14.73 -0.33 -2.66
CA SER A 37 15.00 0.66 -1.63
C SER A 37 15.68 1.91 -2.17
N LYS A 38 15.58 2.96 -1.36
CA LYS A 38 16.12 4.28 -1.61
C LYS A 38 15.47 5.00 -2.80
N LEU A 39 14.19 4.73 -3.08
CA LEU A 39 13.44 5.23 -4.25
C LEU A 39 13.45 6.78 -4.39
N GLN A 40 13.76 7.52 -3.32
CA GLN A 40 13.92 8.97 -3.33
C GLN A 40 15.04 9.51 -4.24
N ASN A 41 16.03 8.69 -4.61
CA ASN A 41 17.14 9.17 -5.48
C ASN A 41 16.84 9.04 -6.99
N ILE A 42 15.61 8.71 -7.39
CA ILE A 42 15.18 8.79 -8.79
C ILE A 42 14.98 10.27 -9.09
N VAL A 43 15.88 10.84 -9.91
CA VAL A 43 15.87 12.27 -10.23
C VAL A 43 14.80 12.58 -11.29
N ASP A 44 14.77 11.82 -12.37
CA ASP A 44 13.70 11.86 -13.38
C ASP A 44 12.72 10.71 -13.11
N PRO A 45 11.46 10.98 -12.73
CA PRO A 45 10.45 9.95 -12.56
C PRO A 45 10.28 9.03 -13.77
N CYS A 46 10.56 9.51 -14.98
CA CYS A 46 10.44 8.72 -16.20
C CYS A 46 11.42 7.52 -16.21
N ASP A 47 12.56 7.63 -15.53
CA ASP A 47 13.51 6.53 -15.38
C ASP A 47 12.89 5.32 -14.67
N ALA A 48 11.83 5.54 -13.87
CA ALA A 48 11.14 4.46 -13.18
C ALA A 48 10.46 3.45 -14.10
N SER A 49 10.08 3.89 -15.29
CA SER A 49 9.52 3.02 -16.31
C SER A 49 10.51 1.94 -16.81
N GLN A 50 11.82 2.20 -16.70
CA GLN A 50 12.86 1.27 -17.17
C GLN A 50 12.89 -0.03 -16.37
N ALA A 51 12.42 -0.01 -15.10
CA ALA A 51 12.30 -1.19 -14.27
C ALA A 51 11.27 -2.20 -14.82
N ASN A 52 10.26 -1.70 -15.54
CA ASN A 52 9.20 -2.50 -16.17
C ASN A 52 8.61 -3.54 -15.19
N MET A 53 8.30 -3.09 -13.97
CA MET A 53 7.90 -3.94 -12.85
C MET A 53 6.56 -4.62 -13.11
N LYS A 54 5.62 -3.92 -13.74
CA LYS A 54 4.33 -4.45 -14.18
C LYS A 54 4.42 -5.77 -14.94
N LYS A 55 5.47 -5.99 -15.75
CA LYS A 55 5.65 -7.23 -16.53
C LYS A 55 6.40 -8.35 -15.80
N LYS A 56 6.81 -8.13 -14.55
CA LYS A 56 7.53 -9.12 -13.72
C LYS A 56 6.54 -9.91 -12.87
N GLU A 57 5.68 -10.68 -13.55
CA GLU A 57 4.54 -11.40 -12.96
C GLU A 57 4.92 -12.54 -12.01
N GLN A 58 6.18 -12.94 -11.97
CA GLN A 58 6.65 -13.97 -11.02
C GLN A 58 6.95 -13.39 -9.62
N ILE A 59 6.86 -12.08 -9.46
CA ILE A 59 7.00 -11.40 -8.16
C ILE A 59 5.65 -11.42 -7.46
N GLU A 60 5.64 -11.98 -6.25
CA GLU A 60 4.45 -12.16 -5.43
C GLU A 60 4.43 -11.22 -4.21
N ASP A 61 5.60 -10.73 -3.78
CA ASP A 61 5.78 -9.88 -2.61
C ASP A 61 6.73 -8.73 -2.97
N GLN A 62 6.26 -7.49 -2.92
CA GLN A 62 7.07 -6.32 -3.25
C GLN A 62 7.09 -5.31 -2.11
N SER A 63 8.29 -4.90 -1.71
CA SER A 63 8.53 -3.75 -0.82
C SER A 63 9.13 -2.61 -1.62
N LEU A 64 8.52 -1.43 -1.54
CA LEU A 64 8.99 -0.19 -2.14
C LEU A 64 9.34 0.78 -1.01
N GLU A 65 10.61 1.14 -0.90
CA GLU A 65 11.13 1.83 0.28
C GLU A 65 11.85 3.13 -0.12
N TRP A 66 11.41 4.21 0.49
CA TRP A 66 12.05 5.51 0.47
C TRP A 66 12.82 5.74 1.78
N ASP A 67 13.45 6.90 1.89
CA ASP A 67 14.10 7.41 3.10
C ASP A 67 13.77 8.91 3.25
N SER A 68 12.53 9.28 2.93
CA SER A 68 12.16 10.69 2.80
C SER A 68 11.94 11.32 4.16
N CYS A 69 12.87 12.15 4.62
CA CYS A 69 12.69 13.01 5.80
C CYS A 69 11.92 14.31 5.49
N THR A 70 11.48 14.49 4.24
CA THR A 70 10.74 15.68 3.77
C THR A 70 9.65 15.29 2.76
N ALA A 71 8.64 16.14 2.61
CA ALA A 71 7.65 16.00 1.54
C ALA A 71 8.32 16.23 0.18
N GLN A 72 8.06 15.34 -0.77
CA GLN A 72 8.54 15.42 -2.14
C GLN A 72 7.39 15.01 -3.07
N GLU A 73 6.68 15.99 -3.61
CA GLU A 73 5.51 15.72 -4.44
C GLU A 73 5.87 14.84 -5.64
N SER A 74 7.02 15.02 -6.28
CA SER A 74 7.46 14.20 -7.42
C SER A 74 7.51 12.69 -7.17
N GLN A 75 7.50 12.23 -5.92
CA GLN A 75 7.50 10.81 -5.60
C GLN A 75 6.23 10.09 -6.09
N HIS A 76 5.10 10.78 -6.25
CA HIS A 76 3.91 10.15 -6.86
C HIS A 76 4.18 9.75 -8.30
N LEU A 77 4.90 10.58 -9.06
CA LEU A 77 5.28 10.28 -10.44
C LEU A 77 6.25 9.09 -10.48
N VAL A 78 7.19 9.01 -9.54
CA VAL A 78 8.13 7.88 -9.46
C VAL A 78 7.35 6.57 -9.29
N LEU A 79 6.40 6.53 -8.37
CA LEU A 79 5.57 5.35 -8.12
C LEU A 79 4.64 5.04 -9.29
N GLU A 80 4.08 6.07 -9.94
CA GLU A 80 3.21 5.96 -11.12
C GLU A 80 3.94 5.40 -12.34
N HIS A 81 5.20 5.77 -12.56
CA HIS A 81 6.02 5.25 -13.66
C HIS A 81 6.65 3.89 -13.32
N LEU A 82 6.96 3.64 -12.04
CA LEU A 82 7.51 2.37 -11.59
C LEU A 82 6.51 1.22 -11.83
N GLN A 83 5.22 1.45 -11.50
CA GLN A 83 4.10 0.51 -11.53
C GLN A 83 4.43 -0.85 -10.91
N PRO A 84 4.01 -1.13 -9.66
CA PRO A 84 4.23 -2.44 -9.04
C PRO A 84 3.77 -3.61 -9.92
N SER A 85 4.33 -4.80 -9.69
CA SER A 85 3.93 -5.99 -10.45
C SER A 85 2.43 -6.28 -10.24
N THR A 86 1.69 -6.63 -11.30
CA THR A 86 0.24 -6.83 -11.20
C THR A 86 -0.16 -8.18 -10.58
N ASN A 87 0.77 -9.15 -10.55
CA ASN A 87 0.52 -10.46 -9.94
C ASN A 87 0.91 -10.54 -8.45
N LEU A 88 0.92 -9.40 -7.75
CA LEU A 88 1.33 -9.35 -6.35
C LEU A 88 0.27 -9.93 -5.41
N ASN A 89 0.74 -10.75 -4.46
CA ASN A 89 -0.02 -11.14 -3.27
C ASN A 89 0.18 -10.12 -2.14
N LYS A 90 1.37 -9.51 -2.04
CA LYS A 90 1.72 -8.57 -0.96
C LYS A 90 2.42 -7.33 -1.50
N LEU A 91 1.99 -6.16 -1.04
CA LEU A 91 2.65 -4.90 -1.31
C LEU A 91 2.92 -4.15 -0.01
N THR A 92 4.15 -3.67 0.16
CA THR A 92 4.54 -2.76 1.24
C THR A 92 5.14 -1.49 0.66
N ILE A 93 4.67 -0.31 1.09
CA ILE A 93 5.21 0.99 0.66
C ILE A 93 5.63 1.80 1.88
N LYS A 94 6.95 2.02 2.05
CA LYS A 94 7.52 2.61 3.27
C LYS A 94 8.15 3.97 3.02
N PHE A 95 7.98 4.87 3.99
CA PHE A 95 8.66 6.18 4.03
C PHE A 95 8.43 7.06 2.78
N TYR A 96 7.31 6.83 2.09
CA TYR A 96 6.97 7.52 0.87
C TYR A 96 6.74 9.02 1.14
N GLY A 97 7.46 9.85 0.39
CA GLY A 97 7.49 11.31 0.57
C GLY A 97 6.37 12.07 -0.14
N GLY A 98 5.54 11.41 -0.95
CA GLY A 98 4.45 12.06 -1.68
C GLY A 98 3.23 12.32 -0.79
N THR A 99 2.44 13.33 -1.14
CA THR A 99 1.24 13.74 -0.41
C THR A 99 0.01 12.91 -0.77
N TRP A 100 -0.02 12.30 -1.95
CA TRP A 100 -1.04 11.32 -2.37
C TRP A 100 -0.40 10.13 -3.08
N PHE A 101 -1.15 9.03 -3.15
CA PHE A 101 -0.78 7.86 -3.94
C PHE A 101 -1.38 7.94 -5.34
N PRO A 102 -0.69 7.42 -6.38
CA PRO A 102 -1.28 7.30 -7.69
C PRO A 102 -2.45 6.31 -7.67
N ASN A 103 -3.51 6.61 -8.43
CA ASN A 103 -4.73 5.79 -8.50
C ASN A 103 -4.45 4.36 -8.97
N CYS A 104 -3.34 4.15 -9.70
CA CYS A 104 -2.96 2.83 -10.19
C CYS A 104 -2.80 1.79 -9.06
N LEU A 105 -2.44 2.19 -7.83
CA LEU A 105 -2.38 1.25 -6.69
C LEU A 105 -3.73 0.65 -6.28
N GLY A 106 -4.82 1.33 -6.64
CA GLY A 106 -6.18 0.91 -6.39
C GLY A 106 -6.85 0.20 -7.57
N ASP A 107 -6.10 -0.04 -8.65
CA ASP A 107 -6.63 -0.57 -9.89
C ASP A 107 -6.95 -2.08 -9.77
N SER A 108 -8.04 -2.51 -10.40
CA SER A 108 -8.43 -3.92 -10.55
C SER A 108 -7.33 -4.87 -11.08
N SER A 109 -6.30 -4.35 -11.73
CA SER A 109 -5.12 -5.09 -12.17
C SER A 109 -4.34 -5.75 -11.03
N PHE A 110 -4.52 -5.29 -9.78
CA PHE A 110 -4.01 -5.93 -8.56
C PHE A 110 -4.98 -6.97 -7.99
N ALA A 111 -5.65 -7.72 -8.86
CA ALA A 111 -6.69 -8.68 -8.50
C ALA A 111 -6.22 -9.74 -7.48
N ASN A 112 -4.93 -10.08 -7.43
CA ASN A 112 -4.40 -11.12 -6.52
C ASN A 112 -3.92 -10.56 -5.17
N MET A 113 -3.98 -9.24 -4.96
CA MET A 113 -3.43 -8.63 -3.76
C MET A 113 -4.24 -9.02 -2.52
N VAL A 114 -3.56 -9.67 -1.57
CA VAL A 114 -4.15 -10.15 -0.30
C VAL A 114 -3.74 -9.27 0.87
N TYR A 115 -2.59 -8.63 0.78
CA TYR A 115 -1.99 -7.84 1.86
C TYR A 115 -1.43 -6.52 1.35
N LEU A 116 -1.79 -5.42 2.01
CA LEU A 116 -1.25 -4.08 1.76
C LEU A 116 -0.79 -3.45 3.08
N CYS A 117 0.45 -2.95 3.11
CA CYS A 117 1.01 -2.27 4.27
C CYS A 117 1.65 -0.94 3.87
N ILE A 118 1.28 0.13 4.55
CA ILE A 118 1.75 1.50 4.27
C ILE A 118 2.29 2.12 5.57
N PRO A 119 3.55 1.81 5.94
CA PRO A 119 4.16 2.36 7.15
C PRO A 119 4.93 3.67 6.92
N SER A 120 4.78 4.60 7.88
CA SER A 120 5.60 5.80 8.04
C SER A 120 5.62 6.71 6.80
N CYS A 121 4.49 6.80 6.10
CA CYS A 121 4.29 7.73 4.99
C CYS A 121 3.79 9.09 5.54
N HIS A 122 4.65 9.77 6.31
CA HIS A 122 4.29 10.91 7.16
C HIS A 122 3.71 12.14 6.45
N TYR A 123 3.89 12.24 5.13
CA TYR A 123 3.40 13.37 4.34
C TYR A 123 2.12 13.05 3.57
N CYS A 124 1.69 11.79 3.58
CA CYS A 124 0.50 11.35 2.87
C CYS A 124 -0.77 11.91 3.53
N SER A 125 -1.50 12.74 2.80
CA SER A 125 -2.81 13.25 3.18
C SER A 125 -3.96 12.48 2.52
N LEU A 126 -3.70 11.79 1.41
CA LEU A 126 -4.66 10.99 0.66
C LEU A 126 -4.14 9.56 0.47
N LEU A 127 -4.80 8.60 1.13
CA LEU A 127 -4.55 7.17 1.00
C LEU A 127 -4.93 6.63 -0.39
N PRO A 128 -4.36 5.50 -0.84
CA PRO A 128 -4.72 4.94 -2.13
C PRO A 128 -6.16 4.39 -2.13
N PRO A 129 -6.90 4.48 -3.24
CA PRO A 129 -8.27 3.97 -3.34
C PRO A 129 -8.27 2.43 -3.40
N VAL A 130 -8.30 1.75 -2.27
CA VAL A 130 -8.24 0.27 -2.18
C VAL A 130 -9.54 -0.43 -2.56
N GLY A 131 -10.63 0.29 -2.82
CA GLY A 131 -11.97 -0.27 -3.00
C GLY A 131 -12.15 -1.30 -4.13
N GLN A 132 -11.25 -1.33 -5.13
CA GLN A 132 -11.29 -2.34 -6.20
C GLN A 132 -10.43 -3.58 -5.91
N LEU A 133 -9.72 -3.60 -4.77
CA LEU A 133 -8.86 -4.72 -4.37
C LEU A 133 -9.68 -5.83 -3.72
N HIS A 134 -10.48 -6.54 -4.53
CA HIS A 134 -11.49 -7.49 -4.06
C HIS A 134 -10.93 -8.72 -3.30
N ASN A 135 -9.63 -9.02 -3.41
CA ASN A 135 -8.99 -10.11 -2.69
C ASN A 135 -8.21 -9.67 -1.44
N LEU A 136 -8.24 -8.38 -1.11
CA LEU A 136 -7.52 -7.81 0.02
C LEU A 136 -8.11 -8.32 1.34
N LYS A 137 -7.32 -9.08 2.10
CA LYS A 137 -7.72 -9.65 3.40
C LYS A 137 -7.19 -8.85 4.58
N GLU A 138 -6.05 -8.20 4.41
CA GLU A 138 -5.36 -7.48 5.48
C GLU A 138 -4.79 -6.16 4.97
N LEU A 139 -5.11 -5.09 5.69
CA LEU A 139 -4.69 -3.73 5.38
C LEU A 139 -4.11 -3.06 6.62
N ILE A 140 -2.85 -2.65 6.52
CA ILE A 140 -2.14 -1.98 7.61
C ILE A 140 -1.74 -0.58 7.16
N ILE A 141 -2.28 0.40 7.87
CA ILE A 141 -1.86 1.81 7.81
C ILE A 141 -1.16 2.12 9.12
N PHE A 142 0.13 2.44 9.05
CA PHE A 142 0.95 2.68 10.22
C PHE A 142 1.63 4.04 10.13
N ASP A 143 1.53 4.82 11.20
CA ASP A 143 2.30 6.05 11.38
C ASP A 143 2.08 7.01 10.20
N ILE A 144 0.80 7.27 9.88
CA ILE A 144 0.40 8.29 8.90
C ILE A 144 -0.27 9.44 9.64
N ILE A 145 0.38 10.59 9.59
CA ILE A 145 0.04 11.76 10.42
C ILE A 145 -1.04 12.65 9.76
N PRO A 146 -1.02 13.01 8.47
CA PRO A 146 -1.89 14.05 7.94
C PRO A 146 -3.35 13.62 7.72
N VAL A 147 -3.61 12.32 7.57
CA VAL A 147 -4.95 11.78 7.30
C VAL A 147 -5.87 12.04 8.49
N LYS A 148 -7.01 12.69 8.22
CA LYS A 148 -8.00 13.06 9.24
C LYS A 148 -9.28 12.26 9.14
N THR A 149 -9.64 11.80 7.96
CA THR A 149 -10.93 11.18 7.68
C THR A 149 -10.70 10.02 6.73
N ILE A 150 -11.47 8.94 6.89
CA ILE A 150 -11.53 7.83 5.94
C ILE A 150 -12.97 7.72 5.47
N GLY A 151 -13.20 7.87 4.18
CA GLY A 151 -14.51 7.72 3.55
C GLY A 151 -14.49 6.81 2.31
N PRO A 152 -15.58 6.84 1.52
CA PRO A 152 -15.75 6.00 0.33
C PRO A 152 -14.65 6.18 -0.73
N GLU A 153 -13.94 7.32 -0.73
CA GLU A 153 -12.77 7.54 -1.58
C GLU A 153 -11.65 6.52 -1.34
N PHE A 154 -11.60 5.92 -0.15
CA PHE A 154 -10.61 4.91 0.23
C PHE A 154 -11.09 3.49 -0.07
N TYR A 155 -12.24 3.07 0.44
CA TYR A 155 -12.72 1.68 0.34
C TYR A 155 -13.76 1.43 -0.77
N GLY A 156 -14.14 2.46 -1.54
CA GLY A 156 -15.15 2.36 -2.58
C GLY A 156 -16.52 1.95 -2.04
N CYS A 157 -17.20 1.04 -2.75
CA CYS A 157 -18.51 0.51 -2.34
C CYS A 157 -18.39 -0.64 -1.32
N SER A 158 -17.38 -1.51 -1.45
CA SER A 158 -17.18 -2.63 -0.53
C SER A 158 -15.79 -3.24 -0.65
N LEU A 159 -15.25 -3.76 0.45
CA LEU A 159 -14.11 -4.68 0.46
C LEU A 159 -14.60 -6.08 0.88
N PRO A 160 -14.95 -6.94 -0.09
CA PRO A 160 -15.78 -8.13 0.15
C PRO A 160 -15.08 -9.26 0.90
N VAL A 161 -13.76 -9.21 1.13
CA VAL A 161 -13.04 -10.25 1.87
C VAL A 161 -12.09 -9.71 2.93
N LEU A 162 -12.14 -8.40 3.20
CA LEU A 162 -11.27 -7.77 4.18
C LEU A 162 -11.59 -8.32 5.58
N LYS A 163 -10.58 -8.89 6.24
CA LYS A 163 -10.69 -9.45 7.59
C LYS A 163 -10.09 -8.52 8.63
N TRP A 164 -8.97 -7.89 8.31
CA TRP A 164 -8.21 -7.12 9.28
C TRP A 164 -7.85 -5.75 8.73
N LEU A 165 -8.22 -4.72 9.50
CA LEU A 165 -7.93 -3.33 9.19
C LEU A 165 -7.24 -2.68 10.38
N TYR A 166 -6.03 -2.18 10.16
CA TYR A 166 -5.19 -1.60 11.19
C TYR A 166 -4.88 -0.14 10.87
N PHE A 167 -5.17 0.75 11.81
CA PHE A 167 -4.71 2.14 11.83
C PHE A 167 -3.89 2.37 13.10
N ILE A 168 -2.58 2.23 12.98
CA ILE A 168 -1.64 2.21 14.11
C ILE A 168 -0.86 3.53 14.08
N GLU A 169 -0.78 4.28 15.19
CA GLU A 169 -0.09 5.57 15.27
C GLU A 169 -0.61 6.66 14.29
N CYS A 170 -1.85 6.56 13.83
CA CYS A 170 -2.51 7.53 12.93
C CYS A 170 -3.11 8.72 13.71
N LYS A 171 -2.26 9.53 14.34
CA LYS A 171 -2.62 10.49 15.41
C LYS A 171 -3.69 11.55 15.06
N ASN A 172 -3.85 11.92 13.79
CA ASN A 172 -4.86 12.91 13.39
C ASN A 172 -6.15 12.30 12.83
N LEU A 173 -6.26 10.97 12.76
CA LEU A 173 -7.45 10.30 12.25
C LEU A 173 -8.64 10.52 13.21
N LYS A 174 -9.65 11.24 12.74
CA LYS A 174 -10.82 11.73 13.52
C LYS A 174 -12.15 11.17 13.04
N SER A 175 -12.23 10.55 11.88
CA SER A 175 -13.46 9.90 11.46
C SER A 175 -13.19 8.77 10.49
N PHE A 176 -14.06 7.78 10.56
CA PHE A 176 -14.18 6.73 9.57
C PHE A 176 -15.67 6.63 9.24
N SER A 177 -16.04 6.85 7.99
CA SER A 177 -17.42 6.72 7.53
C SER A 177 -17.53 5.52 6.61
N ILE A 178 -18.66 4.81 6.70
CA ILE A 178 -19.06 3.77 5.75
C ILE A 178 -20.30 4.30 5.01
N SER A 179 -20.46 3.97 3.72
CA SER A 179 -21.70 4.25 3.02
C SER A 179 -22.84 3.42 3.64
N GLU A 180 -23.77 4.08 4.31
CA GLU A 180 -24.94 3.47 4.99
C GLU A 180 -26.21 3.61 4.12
N GLU A 181 -26.11 3.32 2.82
CA GLU A 181 -27.32 3.26 1.99
C GLU A 181 -28.20 2.09 2.46
N GLU A 182 -29.49 2.34 2.74
CA GLU A 182 -30.42 1.40 3.40
C GLU A 182 -30.58 0.05 2.68
N ASP A 183 -30.29 0.00 1.38
CA ASP A 183 -30.32 -1.20 0.53
C ASP A 183 -28.93 -1.63 0.03
N ALA A 184 -27.84 -0.97 0.46
CA ALA A 184 -26.50 -1.31 0.01
C ALA A 184 -25.94 -2.55 0.72
N PRO A 185 -25.16 -3.38 0.01
CA PRO A 185 -24.40 -4.46 0.64
C PRO A 185 -23.57 -3.91 1.80
N GLN A 186 -23.48 -4.66 2.90
CA GLN A 186 -22.53 -4.33 3.98
C GLN A 186 -21.14 -4.09 3.38
N CYS A 187 -20.58 -2.90 3.54
CA CYS A 187 -19.35 -2.53 2.84
C CYS A 187 -18.14 -3.34 3.30
N LEU A 188 -18.17 -3.91 4.52
CA LEU A 188 -17.10 -4.74 5.11
C LEU A 188 -17.68 -6.03 5.74
N PRO A 189 -18.28 -6.93 4.95
CA PRO A 189 -19.11 -8.02 5.49
C PRO A 189 -18.30 -9.06 6.28
N PHE A 190 -17.01 -9.26 5.95
CA PHE A 190 -16.14 -10.25 6.58
C PHE A 190 -15.11 -9.67 7.54
N LEU A 191 -15.24 -8.39 7.91
CA LEU A 191 -14.31 -7.77 8.85
C LEU A 191 -14.35 -8.56 10.16
N GLN A 192 -13.18 -8.99 10.65
CA GLN A 192 -13.01 -9.74 11.89
C GLN A 192 -12.41 -8.86 12.98
N GLY A 193 -11.53 -7.92 12.61
CA GLY A 193 -10.96 -6.97 13.54
C GLY A 193 -10.65 -5.63 12.89
N PHE A 194 -10.97 -4.59 13.64
CA PHE A 194 -10.61 -3.22 13.35
C PHE A 194 -9.75 -2.70 14.50
N TYR A 195 -8.48 -2.44 14.22
CA TYR A 195 -7.50 -2.05 15.23
C TYR A 195 -7.13 -0.60 15.05
N ILE A 196 -7.26 0.17 16.11
CA ILE A 196 -6.82 1.56 16.14
C ILE A 196 -6.17 1.90 17.47
N LEU A 197 -4.92 2.36 17.40
CA LEU A 197 -4.21 2.94 18.54
C LEU A 197 -4.67 4.39 18.70
N GLU A 198 -5.27 4.68 19.85
CA GLU A 198 -5.74 6.02 20.26
C GLU A 198 -6.77 6.66 19.31
N TRP A 199 -8.01 6.17 19.34
CA TRP A 199 -9.14 6.83 18.67
C TRP A 199 -9.50 8.16 19.37
N PRO A 200 -9.74 9.28 18.66
CA PRO A 200 -10.14 10.52 19.31
C PRO A 200 -11.48 10.37 20.02
N LYS A 201 -11.60 10.89 21.24
CA LYS A 201 -12.79 10.74 22.10
C LYS A 201 -14.10 11.25 21.47
N VAL A 202 -14.02 12.09 20.43
CA VAL A 202 -15.15 12.76 19.77
C VAL A 202 -15.41 12.25 18.34
N ALA A 203 -14.71 11.20 17.94
CA ALA A 203 -14.74 10.71 16.56
C ALA A 203 -15.85 9.69 16.33
N HIS A 204 -16.63 9.88 15.25
CA HIS A 204 -17.72 8.99 14.85
C HIS A 204 -17.16 7.65 14.34
N ILE A 205 -17.68 6.54 14.87
CA ILE A 205 -17.39 5.17 14.41
C ILE A 205 -18.68 4.57 13.88
N PRO A 206 -18.71 4.01 12.66
CA PRO A 206 -19.89 3.35 12.12
C PRO A 206 -20.24 2.13 12.97
N CYS A 207 -21.54 1.88 13.19
CA CYS A 207 -22.01 0.78 14.03
C CYS A 207 -21.43 -0.58 13.65
N ILE A 208 -21.23 -0.85 12.35
CA ILE A 208 -20.67 -2.11 11.83
C ILE A 208 -19.23 -2.39 12.28
N ILE A 209 -18.50 -1.36 12.72
CA ILE A 209 -17.13 -1.46 13.23
C ILE A 209 -17.11 -1.49 14.76
N MET A 210 -18.13 -0.95 15.44
CA MET A 210 -18.11 -0.78 16.90
C MET A 210 -17.88 -2.10 17.65
N ASP A 211 -18.52 -3.20 17.23
CA ASP A 211 -18.37 -4.52 17.87
C ASP A 211 -17.08 -5.26 17.47
N LYS A 212 -16.41 -4.79 16.40
CA LYS A 212 -15.17 -5.37 15.85
C LYS A 212 -13.94 -4.56 16.23
N LYS A 213 -14.15 -3.46 16.95
CA LYS A 213 -13.12 -2.52 17.36
C LYS A 213 -12.30 -3.13 18.50
N VAL A 214 -11.01 -3.29 18.27
CA VAL A 214 -10.03 -3.52 19.32
C VAL A 214 -9.19 -2.25 19.42
N ILE A 215 -9.38 -1.52 20.53
CA ILE A 215 -8.49 -0.43 20.89
C ILE A 215 -7.27 -1.10 21.51
N ILE A 216 -6.12 -1.02 20.82
CA ILE A 216 -4.82 -1.44 21.35
C ILE A 216 -4.17 -0.21 22.00
#